data_AF-A0A916M4A4-F1
#
_entry.id   AF-A0A916M4A4-F1
#
_cell.length_a   1.000
_cell.length_b   1.000
_cell.length_c   1.000
_cell.angle_alpha   90.00
_cell.angle_beta   90.00
_cell.angle_gamma   90.00
#
_symmetry.space_group_name_H-M   'P 1'
#
loop_
_entity.id
_entity.type
_entity.pdbx_description
1 polymer ?
#
loop_
_entity_poly.entity_id
_entity_poly.type
_entity_poly.pdbx_seq_one_letter_code
_entity_poly.pdbx_strand_id
1 'polypeptide(L)'
;MEKFDWTYIAALLSVAFGWFLNELGQWFRTRKEDRKIKKQVLFYLLETHFTFNKLDTSEITNLLSQKVLERIPKNEQTDEAKQFINQLYAGIIGGFVEDNVAESLEETEEHYTKSINELSKLDPITAYRLNGKNKIFQVFDLLHDYYDEVKETFPNEPGLNEQIELTVETIKPEIIKDAISDLEDEIRGIAFSINLWTWYRARKTVNNTKTKIRKDDEKKIDELLNMVMPKMT
;
A
#
# COMPACT_ATOMS: atom_id res chain seq x y z
N MET A 1 -31.90 -42.87 53.73
CA MET A 1 -31.45 -42.15 52.52
C MET A 1 -30.38 -41.18 52.97
N GLU A 2 -29.13 -41.52 52.70
CA GLU A 2 -27.97 -40.69 53.03
C GLU A 2 -28.16 -39.30 52.42
N LYS A 3 -27.98 -38.26 53.22
CA LYS A 3 -27.89 -36.88 52.73
C LYS A 3 -26.59 -36.81 51.93
N PHE A 4 -26.67 -37.23 50.67
CA PHE A 4 -25.57 -37.16 49.74
C PHE A 4 -25.04 -35.73 49.75
N ASP A 5 -23.74 -35.62 49.89
CA ASP A 5 -22.99 -34.50 50.44
C ASP A 5 -22.96 -33.29 49.48
N TRP A 6 -24.13 -32.65 49.30
CA TRP A 6 -24.37 -31.52 48.39
C TRP A 6 -23.43 -30.35 48.69
N THR A 7 -23.02 -30.16 49.93
CA THR A 7 -22.05 -29.13 50.28
C THR A 7 -20.70 -29.34 49.58
N TYR A 8 -20.25 -30.59 49.43
CA TYR A 8 -18.99 -30.93 48.78
C TYR A 8 -19.09 -30.82 47.25
N ILE A 9 -20.22 -31.24 46.67
CA ILE A 9 -20.47 -31.08 45.23
C ILE A 9 -20.55 -29.60 44.86
N ALA A 10 -21.22 -28.78 45.68
CA ALA A 10 -21.30 -27.33 45.45
C ALA A 10 -19.92 -26.66 45.57
N ALA A 11 -19.12 -27.03 46.57
CA ALA A 11 -17.75 -26.53 46.71
C ALA A 11 -16.87 -26.92 45.52
N LEU A 12 -16.94 -28.17 45.05
CA LEU A 12 -16.22 -28.63 43.86
C LEU A 12 -16.66 -27.89 42.60
N LEU A 13 -17.96 -27.65 42.42
CA LEU A 13 -18.49 -26.86 41.31
C LEU A 13 -18.03 -25.40 41.36
N SER A 14 -17.97 -24.77 42.53
CA SER A 14 -17.47 -23.40 42.67
C SER A 14 -15.98 -23.29 42.30
N VAL A 15 -15.16 -24.24 42.72
CA VAL A 15 -13.74 -24.28 42.35
C VAL A 15 -13.56 -24.53 40.86
N ALA A 16 -14.29 -25.50 40.28
CA ALA A 16 -14.26 -25.80 38.85
C ALA A 16 -14.72 -24.61 38.00
N PHE A 17 -15.78 -23.91 38.43
CA PHE A 17 -16.28 -22.72 37.76
C PHE A 17 -15.30 -21.55 37.84
N GLY A 18 -14.67 -21.34 39.00
CA GLY A 18 -13.61 -20.34 39.16
C GLY A 18 -12.42 -20.59 38.24
N TRP A 19 -11.95 -21.85 38.15
CA TRP A 19 -10.90 -22.24 37.22
C TRP A 19 -11.31 -22.03 35.76
N PHE A 20 -12.52 -22.47 35.39
CA PHE A 20 -13.05 -22.28 34.03
C PHE A 20 -13.12 -20.81 33.63
N LEU A 21 -13.60 -19.92 34.51
CA LEU A 21 -13.65 -18.49 34.24
C LEU A 21 -12.25 -17.86 34.11
N ASN A 22 -11.28 -18.31 34.92
CA ASN A 22 -9.91 -17.86 34.82
C ASN A 22 -9.28 -18.27 33.48
N GLU A 23 -9.47 -19.52 33.07
CA GLU A 23 -8.97 -20.06 31.80
C GLU A 23 -9.62 -19.34 30.60
N LEU A 24 -10.94 -19.13 30.67
CA LEU A 24 -11.67 -18.36 29.67
C LEU A 24 -11.14 -16.92 29.57
N GLY A 25 -10.82 -16.30 30.71
CA GLY A 25 -10.21 -14.98 30.76
C GLY A 25 -8.82 -14.93 30.11
N GLN A 26 -7.95 -15.92 30.36
CA GLN A 26 -6.65 -16.01 29.71
C GLN A 26 -6.76 -16.24 28.21
N TRP A 27 -7.69 -17.10 27.79
CA TRP A 27 -7.98 -17.32 26.38
C TRP A 27 -8.44 -16.04 25.66
N PHE A 28 -9.32 -15.24 26.30
CA PHE A 28 -9.72 -13.95 25.76
C PHE A 28 -8.58 -12.94 25.66
N ARG A 29 -7.64 -12.93 26.63
CA ARG A 29 -6.46 -12.05 26.60
C ARG A 29 -5.54 -12.41 25.45
N THR A 30 -5.22 -13.70 25.30
CA THR A 30 -4.37 -14.21 24.22
C THR A 30 -4.97 -13.81 22.85
N ARG A 31 -6.26 -14.09 22.63
CA ARG A 31 -6.93 -13.70 21.38
C ARG A 31 -6.96 -12.18 21.12
N LYS A 32 -6.92 -11.36 22.17
CA LYS A 32 -6.86 -9.90 22.04
C LYS A 32 -5.47 -9.46 21.58
N GLU A 33 -4.41 -10.07 22.11
CA GLU A 33 -3.02 -9.83 21.69
C GLU A 33 -2.81 -10.27 20.24
N ASP A 34 -3.26 -11.46 19.87
CA ASP A 34 -3.22 -11.96 18.49
C ASP A 34 -3.88 -10.98 17.51
N ARG A 35 -5.07 -10.50 17.87
CA ARG A 35 -5.81 -9.50 17.06
C ARG A 35 -5.08 -8.17 17.00
N LYS A 36 -4.35 -7.77 18.03
CA LYS A 36 -3.56 -6.53 18.05
C LYS A 36 -2.42 -6.62 17.05
N ILE A 37 -1.66 -7.72 17.07
CA ILE A 37 -0.55 -7.96 16.13
C ILE A 37 -1.08 -7.99 14.69
N LYS A 38 -2.14 -8.76 14.43
CA LYS A 38 -2.74 -8.83 13.09
C LYS A 38 -3.25 -7.47 12.57
N LYS A 39 -3.80 -6.62 13.44
CA LYS A 39 -4.22 -5.26 13.07
C LYS A 39 -3.03 -4.37 12.73
N GLN A 40 -1.92 -4.53 13.45
CA GLN A 40 -0.68 -3.80 13.16
C GLN A 40 -0.11 -4.23 11.80
N VAL A 41 -0.07 -5.53 11.52
CA VAL A 41 0.30 -6.05 10.19
C VAL A 41 -0.61 -5.49 9.11
N LEU A 42 -1.94 -5.54 9.32
CA LEU A 42 -2.90 -4.99 8.37
C LEU A 42 -2.66 -3.50 8.09
N PHE A 43 -2.31 -2.73 9.12
CA PHE A 43 -2.01 -1.31 8.96
C PHE A 43 -0.80 -1.11 8.04
N TYR A 44 0.32 -1.79 8.31
CA TYR A 44 1.52 -1.65 7.50
C TYR A 44 1.34 -2.17 6.07
N LEU A 45 0.58 -3.25 5.87
CA LEU A 45 0.20 -3.70 4.52
C LEU A 45 -0.61 -2.63 3.75
N LEU A 46 -1.51 -1.93 4.42
CA LEU A 46 -2.29 -0.83 3.82
C LEU A 46 -1.43 0.39 3.52
N GLU A 47 -0.43 0.68 4.35
CA GLU A 47 0.55 1.74 4.14
C GLU A 47 1.43 1.43 2.93
N THR A 48 2.02 0.23 2.86
CA THR A 48 2.78 -0.22 1.68
C THR A 48 1.92 -0.19 0.41
N HIS A 49 0.67 -0.65 0.49
CA HIS A 49 -0.28 -0.56 -0.63
C HIS A 49 -0.50 0.88 -1.08
N PHE A 50 -0.69 1.80 -0.13
CA PHE A 50 -0.86 3.22 -0.45
C PHE A 50 0.38 3.81 -1.13
N THR A 51 1.58 3.51 -0.62
CA THR A 51 2.85 3.94 -1.22
C THR A 51 3.00 3.39 -2.64
N PHE A 52 2.74 2.10 -2.85
CA PHE A 52 2.87 1.48 -4.18
C PHE A 52 1.84 2.00 -5.17
N ASN A 53 0.60 2.31 -4.74
CA ASN A 53 -0.40 2.91 -5.64
C ASN A 53 -0.05 4.35 -6.05
N LYS A 54 0.72 5.09 -5.26
CA LYS A 54 1.25 6.40 -5.70
C LYS A 54 2.30 6.25 -6.80
N LEU A 55 3.02 5.13 -6.81
CA LEU A 55 4.05 4.82 -7.80
C LEU A 55 3.47 4.32 -9.13
N ASP A 56 2.23 3.81 -9.15
CA ASP A 56 1.55 3.47 -10.41
C ASP A 56 1.06 4.74 -11.12
N THR A 57 1.98 5.42 -11.80
CA THR A 57 1.73 6.67 -12.55
C THR A 57 1.04 6.45 -13.89
N SER A 58 0.80 5.19 -14.29
CA SER A 58 0.32 4.86 -15.63
C SER A 58 -1.07 5.44 -15.92
N GLU A 59 -1.97 5.45 -14.95
CA GLU A 59 -3.32 6.02 -15.12
C GLU A 59 -3.29 7.56 -15.18
N ILE A 60 -2.45 8.19 -14.34
CA ILE A 60 -2.29 9.65 -14.25
C ILE A 60 -1.64 10.20 -15.52
N THR A 61 -0.61 9.52 -16.03
CA THR A 61 0.08 9.90 -17.27
C THR A 61 -0.86 9.87 -18.46
N ASN A 62 -1.69 8.84 -18.58
CA ASN A 62 -2.70 8.74 -19.64
C ASN A 62 -3.75 9.84 -19.52
N LEU A 63 -4.23 10.12 -18.31
CA LEU A 63 -5.21 11.17 -18.05
C LEU A 63 -4.67 12.58 -18.39
N LEU A 64 -3.44 12.89 -17.96
CA LEU A 64 -2.78 14.16 -18.26
C LEU A 64 -2.61 14.33 -19.77
N SER A 65 -2.10 13.29 -20.43
CA SER A 65 -1.90 13.30 -21.88
C SER A 65 -3.21 13.47 -22.63
N GLN A 66 -4.29 12.81 -22.21
CA GLN A 66 -5.62 13.01 -22.78
C GLN A 66 -6.11 14.46 -22.59
N LYS A 67 -6.02 15.02 -21.37
CA LYS A 67 -6.45 16.40 -21.10
C LYS A 67 -5.64 17.45 -21.86
N VAL A 68 -4.36 17.18 -22.12
CA VAL A 68 -3.50 18.04 -22.96
C VAL A 68 -3.93 17.93 -24.42
N LEU A 69 -4.14 16.71 -24.93
CA LEU A 69 -4.62 16.49 -26.31
C LEU A 69 -5.98 17.15 -26.54
N GLU A 70 -6.88 17.15 -25.55
CA GLU A 70 -8.17 17.85 -25.63
C GLU A 70 -8.03 19.38 -25.83
N ARG A 71 -6.88 19.97 -25.47
CA ARG A 71 -6.59 21.41 -25.65
C ARG A 71 -5.82 21.72 -26.94
N ILE A 72 -5.33 20.69 -27.64
CA ILE A 72 -4.62 20.82 -28.92
C ILE A 72 -5.63 20.63 -30.06
N PRO A 73 -5.61 21.46 -31.11
CA PRO A 73 -6.56 21.32 -32.22
C PRO A 73 -6.36 19.98 -32.96
N LYS A 74 -7.47 19.37 -33.39
CA LYS A 74 -7.51 17.96 -33.87
C LYS A 74 -6.60 17.68 -35.08
N ASN A 75 -6.26 18.70 -35.86
CA ASN A 75 -5.34 18.63 -37.00
C ASN A 75 -3.88 18.38 -36.59
N GLU A 76 -3.52 18.63 -35.33
CA GLU A 76 -2.16 18.46 -34.81
C GLU A 76 -2.03 17.20 -33.92
N GLN A 77 -3.13 16.46 -33.70
CA GLN A 77 -3.16 15.23 -32.90
C GLN A 77 -2.72 13.98 -33.70
N THR A 78 -1.55 14.01 -34.33
CA THR A 78 -0.99 12.80 -34.98
C THR A 78 -0.64 11.75 -33.94
N ASP A 79 -0.50 10.48 -34.35
CA ASP A 79 -0.13 9.43 -33.41
C ASP A 79 1.28 9.62 -32.86
N GLU A 80 2.20 10.23 -33.62
CA GLU A 80 3.52 10.61 -33.10
C GLU A 80 3.42 11.69 -32.02
N ALA A 81 2.56 12.70 -32.21
CA ALA A 81 2.34 13.76 -31.22
C ALA A 81 1.78 13.20 -29.91
N LYS A 82 0.86 12.22 -29.98
CA LYS A 82 0.33 11.54 -28.79
C LYS A 82 1.41 10.74 -28.05
N GLN A 83 2.26 10.02 -28.78
CA GLN A 83 3.36 9.26 -28.18
C GLN A 83 4.38 10.19 -27.51
N PHE A 84 4.77 11.27 -28.18
CA PHE A 84 5.69 12.26 -27.64
C PHE A 84 5.13 12.94 -26.38
N ILE A 85 3.86 13.34 -26.40
CA ILE A 85 3.16 13.90 -25.24
C ILE A 85 3.15 12.91 -24.07
N ASN A 86 2.78 11.64 -24.32
CA ASN A 86 2.80 10.60 -23.29
C ASN A 86 4.19 10.43 -22.68
N GLN A 87 5.24 10.39 -23.49
CA GLN A 87 6.63 10.23 -23.03
C GLN A 87 7.08 11.43 -22.18
N LEU A 88 6.85 12.64 -22.67
CA LEU A 88 7.23 13.88 -21.98
C LEU A 88 6.55 14.00 -20.61
N TYR A 89 5.24 13.71 -20.54
CA TYR A 89 4.51 13.77 -19.28
C TYR A 89 4.78 12.59 -18.35
N ALA A 90 5.14 11.42 -18.88
CA ALA A 90 5.61 10.31 -18.05
C ALA A 90 6.86 10.71 -17.26
N GLY A 91 7.83 11.37 -17.90
CA GLY A 91 9.05 11.88 -17.26
C GLY A 91 8.76 12.93 -16.19
N ILE A 92 7.88 13.90 -16.48
CA ILE A 92 7.51 14.95 -15.51
C ILE A 92 6.78 14.38 -14.30
N ILE A 93 5.85 13.44 -14.50
CA ILE A 93 5.11 12.82 -13.40
C ILE A 93 6.03 11.92 -12.57
N GLY A 94 6.95 11.19 -13.20
CA GLY A 94 8.01 10.44 -12.53
C GLY A 94 8.72 11.31 -11.49
N GLY A 95 9.35 12.40 -11.95
CA GLY A 95 10.10 13.30 -11.08
C GLY A 95 9.31 13.89 -9.90
N PHE A 96 8.00 14.09 -10.04
CA PHE A 96 7.16 14.63 -8.96
C PHE A 96 6.77 13.60 -7.89
N VAL A 97 6.65 12.33 -8.29
CA VAL A 97 6.36 11.22 -7.39
C VAL A 97 7.60 10.86 -6.56
N GLU A 98 8.79 11.04 -7.14
CA GLU A 98 10.07 10.66 -6.56
C GLU A 98 10.38 11.37 -5.24
N ASP A 99 10.29 12.71 -5.19
CA ASP A 99 10.64 13.49 -3.99
C ASP A 99 9.77 13.18 -2.76
N ASN A 100 8.50 12.81 -2.97
CA ASN A 100 7.55 12.57 -1.88
C ASN A 100 7.53 11.13 -1.38
N VAL A 101 8.04 10.18 -2.17
CA VAL A 101 8.03 8.76 -1.82
C VAL A 101 9.36 8.34 -1.17
N ALA A 102 10.49 8.96 -1.55
CA ALA A 102 11.84 8.61 -1.09
C ALA A 102 11.97 8.60 0.44
N GLU A 103 11.57 9.72 1.07
CA GLU A 103 11.70 9.91 2.52
C GLU A 103 10.82 8.92 3.31
N SER A 104 9.72 8.46 2.71
CA SER A 104 8.79 7.52 3.34
C SER A 104 9.09 6.04 3.03
N LEU A 105 9.98 5.76 2.08
CA LEU A 105 10.15 4.41 1.54
C LEU A 105 10.89 3.50 2.51
N GLU A 106 12.04 3.97 3.03
CA GLU A 106 12.86 3.22 3.99
C GLU A 106 12.05 2.90 5.26
N GLU A 107 11.29 3.88 5.76
CA GLU A 107 10.38 3.67 6.88
C GLU A 107 9.28 2.65 6.55
N THR A 108 8.69 2.73 5.36
CA THR A 108 7.64 1.80 4.90
C THR A 108 8.17 0.37 4.81
N GLU A 109 9.36 0.17 4.27
CA GLU A 109 9.99 -1.15 4.17
C GLU A 109 10.35 -1.72 5.54
N GLU A 110 10.95 -0.90 6.42
CA GLU A 110 11.30 -1.32 7.78
C GLU A 110 10.03 -1.74 8.54
N HIS A 111 8.98 -0.92 8.46
CA HIS A 111 7.69 -1.20 9.07
C HIS A 111 7.03 -2.45 8.52
N TYR A 112 7.07 -2.66 7.20
CA TYR A 112 6.59 -3.87 6.55
C TYR A 112 7.33 -5.12 7.08
N THR A 113 8.66 -5.11 7.03
CA THR A 113 9.51 -6.22 7.45
C THR A 113 9.35 -6.54 8.93
N LYS A 114 9.32 -5.50 9.78
CA LYS A 114 9.07 -5.63 11.21
C LYS A 114 7.70 -6.25 11.50
N SER A 115 6.68 -5.86 10.74
CA SER A 115 5.34 -6.40 10.91
C SER A 115 5.27 -7.90 10.58
N ILE A 116 5.97 -8.35 9.54
CA ILE A 116 6.09 -9.77 9.19
C ILE A 116 6.81 -10.53 10.30
N ASN A 117 7.90 -9.97 10.82
CA ASN A 117 8.65 -10.57 11.91
C ASN A 117 7.79 -10.73 13.18
N GLU A 118 7.01 -9.71 13.54
CA GLU A 118 6.05 -9.84 14.66
C GLU A 118 4.94 -10.84 14.36
N LEU A 119 4.44 -10.89 13.12
CA LEU A 119 3.45 -11.89 12.72
C LEU A 119 4.01 -13.31 12.84
N SER A 120 5.29 -13.54 12.53
CA SER A 120 5.89 -14.87 12.55
C SER A 120 5.85 -15.54 13.92
N LYS A 121 5.87 -14.75 15.00
CA LYS A 121 5.73 -15.24 16.38
C LYS A 121 4.35 -15.82 16.66
N LEU A 122 3.35 -15.42 15.90
CA LEU A 122 1.94 -15.79 16.07
C LEU A 122 1.46 -16.76 14.99
N ASP A 123 1.70 -16.41 13.73
CA ASP A 123 1.23 -17.09 12.53
C ASP A 123 2.41 -17.23 11.55
N PRO A 124 3.31 -18.20 11.81
CA PRO A 124 4.53 -18.38 11.02
C PRO A 124 4.24 -18.75 9.56
N ILE A 125 3.10 -19.40 9.28
CA ILE A 125 2.73 -19.79 7.92
C ILE A 125 2.39 -18.55 7.10
N THR A 126 1.54 -17.66 7.64
CA THR A 126 1.19 -16.42 6.95
C THR A 126 2.39 -15.50 6.83
N ALA A 127 3.23 -15.41 7.86
CA ALA A 127 4.47 -14.63 7.81
C ALA A 127 5.46 -15.16 6.76
N TYR A 128 5.65 -16.48 6.67
CA TYR A 128 6.47 -17.10 5.63
C TYR A 128 5.93 -16.80 4.23
N ARG A 129 4.61 -16.86 4.04
CA ARG A 129 3.99 -16.52 2.76
C ARG A 129 4.23 -15.06 2.38
N LEU A 130 4.04 -14.13 3.32
CA LEU A 130 4.32 -12.70 3.11
C LEU A 130 5.79 -12.46 2.77
N ASN A 131 6.70 -13.09 3.51
CA ASN A 131 8.14 -12.96 3.26
C ASN A 131 8.56 -13.55 1.90
N GLY A 132 7.89 -14.62 1.45
CA GLY A 132 8.14 -15.25 0.15
C GLY A 132 7.58 -14.50 -1.06
N LYS A 133 6.89 -13.37 -0.86
CA LYS A 133 6.40 -12.51 -1.95
C LYS A 133 7.51 -11.59 -2.43
N ASN A 134 8.45 -12.17 -3.16
CA ASN A 134 9.63 -11.48 -3.69
C ASN A 134 9.30 -10.23 -4.52
N LYS A 135 8.10 -10.11 -5.11
CA LYS A 135 7.71 -8.94 -5.91
C LYS A 135 7.58 -7.67 -5.07
N ILE A 136 7.16 -7.78 -3.80
CA ILE A 136 7.06 -6.60 -2.91
C ILE A 136 8.45 -6.07 -2.60
N PHE A 137 9.38 -6.96 -2.23
CA PHE A 137 10.78 -6.62 -2.01
C PHE A 137 11.48 -6.14 -3.28
N GLN A 138 11.20 -6.74 -4.44
CA GLN A 138 11.72 -6.25 -5.72
C GLN A 138 11.28 -4.81 -6.02
N VAL A 139 10.07 -4.40 -5.62
CA VAL A 139 9.66 -3.00 -5.76
C VAL A 139 10.45 -2.11 -4.81
N PHE A 140 10.69 -2.53 -3.55
CA PHE A 140 11.55 -1.79 -2.64
C PHE A 140 12.98 -1.66 -3.17
N ASP A 141 13.59 -2.77 -3.63
CA ASP A 141 14.93 -2.79 -4.23
C ASP A 141 15.02 -1.86 -5.44
N LEU A 142 14.05 -1.94 -6.37
CA LEU A 142 14.00 -1.07 -7.55
C LEU A 142 13.93 0.41 -7.18
N LEU A 143 13.23 0.74 -6.10
CA LEU A 143 13.12 2.12 -5.66
C LEU A 143 14.38 2.58 -4.93
N HIS A 144 15.03 1.75 -4.12
CA HIS A 144 16.33 2.07 -3.53
C HIS A 144 17.40 2.30 -4.59
N ASP A 145 17.52 1.38 -5.55
CA ASP A 145 18.45 1.50 -6.68
C ASP A 145 18.19 2.81 -7.44
N TYR A 146 16.92 3.14 -7.68
CA TYR A 146 16.51 4.40 -8.30
C TYR A 146 16.96 5.63 -7.50
N TYR A 147 16.68 5.66 -6.20
CA TYR A 147 17.00 6.82 -5.35
C TYR A 147 18.50 7.00 -5.15
N ASP A 148 19.25 5.91 -5.02
CA ASP A 148 20.71 5.96 -4.92
C ASP A 148 21.33 6.49 -6.22
N GLU A 149 20.85 6.06 -7.40
CA GLU A 149 21.31 6.56 -8.70
C GLU A 149 21.05 8.06 -8.88
N VAL A 150 19.85 8.54 -8.49
CA VAL A 150 19.49 9.96 -8.54
C VAL A 150 20.38 10.79 -7.60
N LYS A 151 20.60 10.30 -6.38
CA LYS A 151 21.40 10.99 -5.34
C LYS A 151 22.88 11.06 -5.68
N GLU A 152 23.44 10.03 -6.32
CA GLU A 152 24.83 10.03 -6.79
C GLU A 152 25.03 10.99 -7.97
N THR A 153 24.03 11.11 -8.84
CA THR A 153 24.14 11.92 -10.07
C THR A 153 23.95 13.42 -9.79
N PHE A 154 23.13 13.81 -8.80
CA PHE A 154 22.83 15.22 -8.51
C PHE A 154 22.85 15.56 -7.01
N PRO A 155 24.03 15.58 -6.35
CA PRO A 155 24.13 15.74 -4.91
C PRO A 155 23.72 17.12 -4.34
N ASN A 156 23.43 18.14 -5.17
CA ASN A 156 23.22 19.53 -4.71
C ASN A 156 22.14 20.34 -5.47
N GLU A 157 21.29 19.75 -6.31
CA GLU A 157 20.23 20.50 -7.00
C GLU A 157 18.83 20.03 -6.59
N PRO A 158 18.06 20.86 -5.84
CA PRO A 158 16.66 20.58 -5.60
C PRO A 158 15.87 20.81 -6.90
N GLY A 159 15.49 19.71 -7.54
CA GLY A 159 14.62 19.67 -8.71
C GLY A 159 15.34 19.97 -10.02
N LEU A 160 15.87 18.94 -10.70
CA LEU A 160 16.20 19.03 -12.12
C LEU A 160 15.84 17.73 -12.86
N ASN A 161 14.64 17.76 -13.45
CA ASN A 161 13.91 16.66 -14.08
C ASN A 161 14.24 16.43 -15.57
N GLU A 162 15.28 17.03 -16.14
CA GLU A 162 15.47 17.02 -17.60
C GLU A 162 16.53 16.02 -18.13
N GLN A 163 17.27 15.32 -17.26
CA GLN A 163 18.24 14.29 -17.70
C GLN A 163 17.96 12.88 -17.16
N ILE A 164 16.89 12.69 -16.40
CA ILE A 164 16.42 11.38 -15.94
C ILE A 164 15.56 10.70 -17.02
N GLU A 165 15.84 10.98 -18.29
CA GLU A 165 15.04 10.51 -19.44
C GLU A 165 15.38 9.07 -19.85
N LEU A 166 16.25 8.36 -19.11
CA LEU A 166 16.70 7.01 -19.48
C LEU A 166 16.52 5.94 -18.39
N THR A 167 16.18 6.29 -17.15
CA THR A 167 16.06 5.29 -16.07
C THR A 167 14.61 5.01 -15.67
N VAL A 168 13.64 5.88 -15.99
CA VAL A 168 12.21 5.68 -15.65
C VAL A 168 11.55 4.57 -16.49
N GLU A 169 12.13 4.16 -17.63
CA GLU A 169 11.76 2.90 -18.31
C GLU A 169 12.04 1.64 -17.46
N THR A 170 12.82 1.76 -16.38
CA THR A 170 13.31 0.61 -15.59
C THR A 170 12.36 0.20 -14.47
N ILE A 171 11.51 1.10 -13.97
CA ILE A 171 10.43 0.71 -13.05
C ILE A 171 9.35 0.02 -13.87
N LYS A 172 9.51 -1.28 -14.09
CA LYS A 172 8.55 -2.08 -14.86
C LYS A 172 7.16 -1.94 -14.23
N PRO A 173 6.21 -1.26 -14.89
CA PRO A 173 4.89 -1.02 -14.31
C PRO A 173 4.14 -2.33 -14.02
N GLU A 174 4.52 -3.41 -14.70
CA GLU A 174 4.04 -4.77 -14.42
C GLU A 174 4.45 -5.29 -13.04
N ILE A 175 5.70 -5.05 -12.60
CA ILE A 175 6.18 -5.50 -11.28
C ILE A 175 5.44 -4.76 -10.17
N ILE A 176 5.25 -3.44 -10.32
CA ILE A 176 4.47 -2.64 -9.37
C ILE A 176 3.02 -3.12 -9.32
N LYS A 177 2.36 -3.32 -10.47
CA LYS A 177 0.98 -3.79 -10.52
C LYS A 177 0.80 -5.17 -9.89
N ASP A 178 1.74 -6.07 -10.14
CA ASP A 178 1.75 -7.39 -9.53
C ASP A 178 1.96 -7.30 -8.01
N ALA A 179 2.88 -6.46 -7.54
CA ALA A 179 3.13 -6.25 -6.12
C ALA A 179 1.91 -5.62 -5.41
N ILE A 180 1.22 -4.66 -6.06
CA ILE A 180 -0.05 -4.11 -5.57
C ILE A 180 -1.09 -5.22 -5.47
N SER A 181 -1.24 -6.06 -6.49
CA SER A 181 -2.20 -7.18 -6.48
C SER A 181 -1.90 -8.16 -5.35
N ASP A 182 -0.64 -8.53 -5.17
CA ASP A 182 -0.19 -9.40 -4.08
C ASP A 182 -0.51 -8.77 -2.71
N LEU A 183 -0.26 -7.47 -2.53
CA LEU A 183 -0.63 -6.74 -1.31
C LEU A 183 -2.14 -6.75 -1.07
N GLU A 184 -2.97 -6.54 -2.11
CA GLU A 184 -4.43 -6.56 -1.96
C GLU A 184 -4.96 -7.90 -1.45
N ASP A 185 -4.42 -9.01 -1.96
CA ASP A 185 -4.83 -10.35 -1.55
C ASP A 185 -4.39 -10.66 -0.12
N GLU A 186 -3.20 -10.22 0.27
CA GLU A 186 -2.69 -10.37 1.64
C GLU A 186 -3.46 -9.50 2.65
N ILE A 187 -3.78 -8.26 2.27
CA ILE A 187 -4.65 -7.37 3.06
C ILE A 187 -6.01 -8.05 3.31
N ARG A 188 -6.61 -8.66 2.28
CA ARG A 188 -7.87 -9.40 2.43
C ARG A 188 -7.69 -10.61 3.35
N GLY A 189 -6.62 -11.39 3.16
CA GLY A 189 -6.32 -12.57 3.98
C GLY A 189 -6.17 -12.22 5.47
N ILE A 190 -5.32 -11.26 5.79
CA ILE A 190 -5.08 -10.80 7.17
C ILE A 190 -6.36 -10.20 7.76
N ALA A 191 -7.05 -9.32 7.01
CA ALA A 191 -8.27 -8.69 7.50
C ALA A 191 -9.38 -9.70 7.81
N PHE A 192 -9.54 -10.73 6.97
CA PHE A 192 -10.47 -11.83 7.21
C PHE A 192 -10.11 -12.62 8.48
N SER A 193 -8.81 -12.88 8.69
CA SER A 193 -8.33 -13.58 9.88
C SER A 193 -8.55 -12.82 11.20
N ILE A 194 -8.81 -11.50 11.13
CA ILE A 194 -9.15 -10.66 12.29
C ILE A 194 -10.66 -10.75 12.57
N ASN A 195 -11.50 -10.41 11.59
CA ASN A 195 -12.95 -10.63 11.54
C ASN A 195 -13.55 -10.13 10.21
N LEU A 196 -14.78 -10.58 9.90
CA LEU A 196 -15.53 -10.20 8.69
C LEU A 196 -15.73 -8.69 8.51
N TRP A 197 -15.88 -7.93 9.60
CA TRP A 197 -16.09 -6.49 9.54
C TRP A 197 -14.82 -5.74 9.14
N THR A 198 -13.67 -6.16 9.69
CA THR A 198 -12.35 -5.68 9.30
C THR A 198 -12.07 -6.01 7.84
N TRP A 199 -12.41 -7.22 7.38
CA TRP A 199 -12.33 -7.59 5.96
C TRP A 199 -13.12 -6.65 5.06
N TYR A 200 -14.40 -6.41 5.38
CA TYR A 200 -15.24 -5.50 4.60
C TYR A 200 -14.65 -4.08 4.55
N ARG A 201 -14.19 -3.57 5.70
CA ARG A 201 -13.56 -2.24 5.77
C ARG A 201 -12.28 -2.18 4.97
N ALA A 202 -11.39 -3.15 5.10
CA ALA A 202 -10.12 -3.20 4.38
C ALA A 202 -10.35 -3.24 2.87
N ARG A 203 -11.29 -4.08 2.40
CA ARG A 203 -11.69 -4.14 0.99
C ARG A 203 -12.21 -2.79 0.49
N LYS A 204 -13.06 -2.13 1.29
CA LYS A 204 -13.56 -0.79 0.95
C LYS A 204 -12.43 0.25 0.89
N THR A 205 -11.49 0.21 1.84
CA THR A 205 -10.33 1.12 1.86
C THR A 205 -9.46 0.94 0.61
N VAL A 206 -9.04 -0.29 0.31
CA VAL A 206 -8.22 -0.62 -0.88
C VAL A 206 -8.87 -0.10 -2.18
N ASN A 207 -10.17 -0.35 -2.35
CA ASN A 207 -10.89 0.12 -3.54
C ASN A 207 -11.02 1.65 -3.59
N ASN A 208 -11.25 2.28 -2.44
CA ASN A 208 -11.41 3.72 -2.35
C ASN A 208 -10.09 4.47 -2.56
N THR A 209 -8.95 3.90 -2.14
CA THR A 209 -7.62 4.49 -2.31
C THR A 209 -7.37 4.83 -3.78
N LYS A 210 -7.60 3.89 -4.71
CA LYS A 210 -7.46 4.13 -6.15
C LYS A 210 -8.31 5.31 -6.61
N THR A 211 -9.59 5.35 -6.21
CA THR A 211 -10.50 6.43 -6.62
C THR A 211 -10.18 7.79 -6.00
N LYS A 212 -9.62 7.81 -4.79
CA LYS A 212 -9.28 9.05 -4.07
C LYS A 212 -8.02 9.66 -4.66
N ILE A 213 -6.97 8.86 -4.84
CA ILE A 213 -5.73 9.26 -5.52
C ILE A 213 -6.08 9.88 -6.87
N ARG A 214 -6.87 9.16 -7.69
CA ARG A 214 -7.29 9.65 -9.01
C ARG A 214 -8.00 11.01 -8.98
N LYS A 215 -8.91 11.25 -8.03
CA LYS A 215 -9.63 12.53 -7.93
C LYS A 215 -8.73 13.69 -7.48
N ASP A 216 -7.85 13.42 -6.52
CA ASP A 216 -6.91 14.41 -6.02
C ASP A 216 -5.92 14.80 -7.14
N ASP A 217 -5.48 13.82 -7.93
CA ASP A 217 -4.58 14.03 -9.07
C ASP A 217 -5.29 14.69 -10.27
N GLU A 218 -6.52 14.29 -10.62
CA GLU A 218 -7.37 14.96 -11.62
C GLU A 218 -7.49 16.46 -11.34
N LYS A 219 -7.73 16.81 -10.07
CA LYS A 219 -7.88 18.21 -9.65
C LYS A 219 -6.57 19.00 -9.79
N LYS A 220 -5.45 18.43 -9.34
CA LYS A 220 -4.12 19.05 -9.48
C LYS A 220 -3.74 19.23 -10.95
N ILE A 221 -4.00 18.23 -11.79
CA ILE A 221 -3.80 18.31 -13.24
C ILE A 221 -4.61 19.45 -13.83
N ASP A 222 -5.90 19.56 -13.48
CA ASP A 222 -6.75 20.64 -13.99
C ASP A 222 -6.27 22.02 -13.53
N GLU A 223 -5.82 22.16 -12.28
CA GLU A 223 -5.23 23.40 -11.76
C GLU A 223 -3.95 23.78 -12.52
N LEU A 224 -3.01 22.83 -12.71
CA LEU A 224 -1.77 23.05 -13.44
C LEU A 224 -2.02 23.38 -14.92
N LEU A 225 -2.89 22.63 -15.59
CA LEU A 225 -3.22 22.90 -16.99
C LEU A 225 -3.92 24.25 -17.17
N ASN A 226 -4.76 24.68 -16.22
CA ASN A 226 -5.37 26.01 -16.28
C ASN A 226 -4.36 27.14 -16.04
N MET A 227 -3.29 26.89 -15.28
CA MET A 227 -2.21 27.84 -15.05
C MET A 227 -1.31 28.00 -16.29
N VAL A 228 -0.97 26.88 -16.96
CA VAL A 228 0.02 26.85 -18.04
C VAL A 228 -0.60 26.99 -19.44
N MET A 229 -1.79 26.42 -19.66
CA MET A 229 -2.52 26.48 -20.93
C MET A 229 -4.01 26.74 -20.67
N PRO A 230 -4.40 27.95 -20.24
CA PRO A 230 -5.80 28.29 -20.00
C PRO A 230 -6.65 27.96 -21.23
N LYS A 231 -7.89 27.46 -21.00
CA LYS A 231 -8.80 27.07 -22.09
C LYS A 231 -8.93 28.24 -23.07
N MET A 232 -8.49 28.03 -24.31
CA MET A 232 -8.79 28.98 -25.38
C MET A 232 -10.29 28.92 -25.64
N THR A 233 -11.01 29.93 -25.14
CA THR A 233 -12.41 30.23 -25.49
C THR A 233 -12.57 30.50 -26.98
#